data_AF-A0A972J639-F1
#
_entry.id   AF-A0A972J639-F1
#
_cell.length_a   1.000
_cell.length_b   1.000
_cell.length_c   1.000
_cell.angle_alpha   90.00
_cell.angle_beta   90.00
_cell.angle_gamma   90.00
#
_symmetry.space_group_name_H-M   'P 1'
#
loop_
_entity.id
_entity.type
_entity.pdbx_description
1 polymer ?
#
loop_
_entity_poly.entity_id
_entity_poly.type
_entity_poly.pdbx_seq_one_letter_code
_entity_poly.pdbx_strand_id
1 'polypeptide(L)'
;QAAGEVVWRDVRRDLSLIRVKAPLGDSVSLGNGRRNPRPGERLFLLPCVTDDRGGTRLGTLGEKPAMVNGQPLWQVNLRVSPGDSGSPVFDSDGRLVGMVKGRFRGTGTRGFLIPLDTIRDFLGKDGQ
;
A
#
# COMPACT_ATOMS: atom_id res chain seq x y z
N GLN A 1 20.49 9.59 1.13
CA GLN A 1 19.10 9.81 0.67
C GLN A 1 19.16 10.43 -0.72
N ALA A 2 18.49 9.84 -1.71
CA ALA A 2 18.38 10.44 -3.03
C ALA A 2 17.18 11.40 -3.04
N ALA A 3 17.35 12.60 -3.59
CA ALA A 3 16.24 13.54 -3.76
C ALA A 3 15.23 12.99 -4.78
N GLY A 4 13.94 13.06 -4.44
CA GLY A 4 12.83 12.69 -5.30
C GLY A 4 12.02 13.91 -5.74
N GLU A 5 11.48 13.85 -6.95
CA GLU A 5 10.60 14.86 -7.53
C GLU A 5 9.19 14.28 -7.71
N VAL A 6 8.16 15.00 -7.26
CA VAL A 6 6.77 14.58 -7.49
C VAL A 6 6.44 14.82 -8.96
N VAL A 7 6.24 13.74 -9.70
CA VAL A 7 5.84 13.77 -11.12
C VAL A 7 4.34 13.94 -11.26
N TRP A 8 3.58 13.28 -10.39
CA TRP A 8 2.12 13.27 -10.45
C TRP A 8 1.51 13.09 -9.06
N ARG A 9 0.30 13.62 -8.88
CA ARG A 9 -0.46 13.50 -7.63
C ARG A 9 -1.96 13.41 -7.89
N ASP A 10 -2.61 12.43 -7.27
CA ASP A 10 -4.06 12.31 -7.21
C ASP A 10 -4.49 12.42 -5.74
N VAL A 11 -4.96 13.62 -5.35
CA VAL A 11 -5.39 13.92 -3.98
C VAL A 11 -6.59 13.06 -3.57
N ARG A 12 -7.48 12.73 -4.51
CA ARG A 12 -8.69 11.96 -4.23
C ARG A 12 -8.35 10.52 -3.89
N ARG A 13 -7.41 9.92 -4.63
CA ARG A 13 -6.95 8.54 -4.40
C ARG A 13 -5.84 8.43 -3.37
N ASP A 14 -5.28 9.56 -2.95
CA ASP A 14 -4.18 9.68 -1.98
C ASP A 14 -2.90 8.97 -2.46
N LEU A 15 -2.53 9.29 -3.69
CA LEU A 15 -1.37 8.73 -4.39
C LEU A 15 -0.51 9.84 -4.96
N SER A 16 0.80 9.63 -4.92
CA SER A 16 1.81 10.46 -5.60
C SER A 16 2.82 9.58 -6.30
N LEU A 17 3.18 9.92 -7.53
CA LEU A 17 4.29 9.32 -8.24
C LEU A 17 5.52 10.19 -8.04
N ILE A 18 6.60 9.60 -7.53
CA ILE A 18 7.86 10.30 -7.27
C ILE A 18 8.93 9.70 -8.17
N ARG A 19 9.59 10.55 -8.95
CA ARG A 19 10.77 10.19 -9.73
C ARG A 19 12.00 10.42 -8.88
N VAL A 20 12.82 9.40 -8.75
CA VAL A 20 14.12 9.47 -8.08
C VAL A 20 15.20 9.44 -9.15
N LYS A 21 16.18 10.35 -9.06
CA LYS A 21 17.27 10.43 -10.05
C LYS A 21 18.37 9.40 -9.82
N ALA A 22 18.40 8.77 -8.65
CA ALA A 22 19.33 7.69 -8.33
C ALA A 22 18.89 6.39 -9.00
N PRO A 23 19.85 5.53 -9.43
CA PRO A 23 19.52 4.20 -9.91
C PRO A 23 18.81 3.40 -8.80
N LEU A 24 17.69 2.79 -9.16
CA LEU A 24 16.98 1.83 -8.30
C LEU A 24 17.47 0.43 -8.65
N GLY A 25 17.59 -0.42 -7.63
CA GLY A 25 17.86 -1.85 -7.82
C GLY A 25 16.59 -2.59 -8.25
N ASP A 26 16.22 -3.60 -7.47
CA ASP A 26 15.03 -4.40 -7.75
C ASP A 26 13.73 -3.59 -7.63
N SER A 27 12.72 -4.03 -8.37
CA SER A 27 11.37 -3.45 -8.35
C SER A 27 10.30 -4.50 -8.11
N VAL A 28 9.20 -4.07 -7.52
CA VAL A 28 8.02 -4.93 -7.32
C VAL A 28 7.17 -4.89 -8.59
N SER A 29 6.92 -6.06 -9.17
CA SER A 29 6.03 -6.17 -10.33
C SER A 29 4.58 -5.88 -9.94
N LEU A 30 3.92 -4.98 -10.69
CA LEU A 30 2.48 -4.78 -10.57
C LEU A 30 1.68 -5.80 -11.39
N GLY A 31 2.32 -6.42 -12.39
CA GLY A 31 1.71 -7.38 -13.32
C GLY A 31 1.31 -8.69 -12.67
N ASN A 32 2.12 -9.16 -11.71
CA ASN A 32 1.88 -10.39 -10.96
C ASN A 32 1.13 -10.17 -9.64
N GLY A 33 0.66 -8.95 -9.37
CA GLY A 33 0.06 -8.61 -8.08
C GLY A 33 -1.30 -9.28 -7.83
N ARG A 34 -1.66 -9.39 -6.54
CA ARG A 34 -2.86 -10.06 -6.05
C ARG A 34 -4.05 -9.08 -6.03
N ARG A 35 -4.87 -9.14 -7.09
CA ARG A 35 -6.04 -8.23 -7.28
C ARG A 35 -7.25 -8.58 -6.42
N ASN A 36 -7.51 -9.88 -6.25
CA ASN A 36 -8.69 -10.39 -5.53
C ASN A 36 -8.27 -11.21 -4.31
N PRO A 37 -7.69 -10.59 -3.27
CA PRO A 37 -7.40 -11.28 -2.03
C PRO A 37 -8.72 -11.69 -1.33
N ARG A 38 -8.71 -12.83 -0.65
CA ARG A 38 -9.87 -13.36 0.07
C ARG A 38 -9.88 -12.92 1.54
N PRO A 39 -11.05 -12.72 2.15
CA PRO A 39 -11.17 -12.50 3.59
C PRO A 39 -10.37 -13.53 4.41
N GLY A 40 -9.67 -13.05 5.43
CA GLY A 40 -8.82 -13.89 6.28
C GLY A 40 -7.46 -14.26 5.70
N GLU A 41 -7.17 -13.94 4.42
CA GLU A 41 -5.83 -14.17 3.85
C GLU A 41 -4.77 -13.41 4.64
N ARG A 42 -3.61 -14.06 4.82
CA ARG A 42 -2.45 -13.48 5.49
C ARG A 42 -1.82 -12.40 4.62
N LEU A 43 -1.51 -11.28 5.25
CA LEU A 43 -0.92 -10.11 4.63
C LEU A 43 0.36 -9.69 5.37
N PHE A 44 1.34 -9.24 4.60
CA PHE A 44 2.66 -8.88 5.08
C PHE A 44 2.95 -7.42 4.72
N LEU A 45 3.04 -6.57 5.72
CA LEU A 45 3.45 -5.17 5.58
C LEU A 45 4.97 -5.06 5.69
N LEU A 46 5.60 -4.40 4.72
CA LEU A 46 6.99 -3.96 4.82
C LEU A 46 7.03 -2.47 5.20
N PRO A 47 7.23 -2.13 6.49
CA PRO A 47 7.24 -0.74 6.92
C PRO A 47 8.50 0.00 6.46
N CYS A 48 8.46 1.33 6.48
CA CYS A 48 9.66 2.14 6.31
C CYS A 48 10.67 1.84 7.43
N VAL A 49 11.86 1.39 7.04
CA VAL A 49 12.93 1.02 7.98
C VAL A 49 13.74 2.27 8.33
N THR A 50 13.20 3.14 9.18
CA THR A 50 13.96 4.30 9.70
C THR A 50 14.69 3.98 11.00
N ASP A 51 14.25 2.96 11.73
CA ASP A 51 14.74 2.61 13.07
C ASP A 51 14.84 1.07 13.22
N ASP A 52 15.61 0.59 14.21
CA ASP A 52 15.90 -0.84 14.54
C ASP A 52 14.68 -1.74 14.83
N ARG A 53 13.46 -1.26 14.55
CA ARG A 53 12.19 -1.99 14.61
C ARG A 53 11.80 -2.59 13.25
N GLY A 54 12.76 -2.71 12.33
CA GLY A 54 12.60 -3.16 10.94
C GLY A 54 12.19 -4.62 10.82
N GLY A 55 10.92 -4.91 11.08
CA GLY A 55 10.33 -6.23 10.91
C GLY A 55 9.06 -6.16 10.06
N THR A 56 8.88 -7.16 9.19
CA THR A 56 7.63 -7.40 8.50
C THR A 56 6.49 -7.55 9.52
N ARG A 57 5.38 -6.86 9.31
CA ARG A 57 4.18 -7.01 10.15
C ARG A 57 3.14 -7.89 9.49
N LEU A 58 2.66 -8.87 10.25
CA LEU A 58 1.63 -9.80 9.82
C LEU A 58 0.23 -9.29 10.21
N GLY A 59 -0.72 -9.47 9.30
CA GLY A 59 -2.13 -9.24 9.54
C GLY A 59 -3.00 -10.10 8.63
N THR A 60 -4.31 -9.82 8.62
CA THR A 60 -5.25 -10.50 7.73
C THR A 60 -6.16 -9.52 6.99
N LEU A 61 -6.65 -9.94 5.82
CA LEU A 61 -7.68 -9.20 5.10
C LEU A 61 -9.02 -9.28 5.86
N GLY A 62 -9.70 -8.14 6.00
CA GLY A 62 -11.06 -8.08 6.51
C GLY A 62 -12.09 -8.62 5.52
N GLU A 63 -13.34 -8.74 5.96
CA GLU A 63 -14.41 -9.38 5.16
C GLU A 63 -14.86 -8.57 3.96
N LYS A 64 -14.89 -7.24 4.08
CA LYS A 64 -15.43 -6.35 3.04
C LYS A 64 -14.56 -5.10 2.89
N PRO A 65 -14.41 -4.59 1.66
CA PRO A 65 -13.88 -3.25 1.46
C PRO A 65 -14.68 -2.20 2.24
N ALA A 66 -14.02 -1.12 2.66
CA ALA A 66 -14.69 0.06 3.17
C ALA A 66 -14.78 1.12 2.07
N MET A 67 -15.90 1.83 2.01
CA MET A 67 -16.01 3.06 1.23
C MET A 67 -15.56 4.23 2.10
N VAL A 68 -14.43 4.84 1.76
CA VAL A 68 -13.88 6.00 2.46
C VAL A 68 -13.76 7.14 1.46
N ASN A 69 -14.50 8.22 1.67
CA ASN A 69 -14.56 9.37 0.76
C ASN A 69 -14.84 8.99 -0.72
N GLY A 70 -15.72 8.01 -0.94
CA GLY A 70 -16.06 7.54 -2.28
C GLY A 70 -15.03 6.61 -2.94
N GLN A 71 -13.97 6.22 -2.22
CA GLN A 71 -12.96 5.28 -2.70
C GLN A 71 -13.09 3.93 -1.96
N PRO A 72 -13.11 2.79 -2.67
CA PRO A 72 -13.04 1.48 -2.05
C PRO A 72 -11.62 1.23 -1.52
N LEU A 73 -11.50 0.85 -0.25
CA LEU A 73 -10.25 0.49 0.40
C LEU A 73 -10.36 -0.90 1.02
N TRP A 74 -9.29 -1.68 0.97
CA TRP A 74 -9.22 -2.93 1.73
C TRP A 74 -9.13 -2.63 3.21
N GLN A 75 -9.98 -3.28 4.00
CA GLN A 75 -9.85 -3.27 5.45
C GLN A 75 -8.94 -4.42 5.87
N VAL A 76 -8.05 -4.16 6.82
CA VAL A 76 -7.12 -5.17 7.31
C VAL A 76 -7.04 -5.17 8.83
N ASN A 77 -6.96 -6.37 9.39
CA ASN A 77 -6.62 -6.59 10.79
C ASN A 77 -5.09 -6.65 10.89
N LEU A 78 -4.47 -5.47 10.91
CA LEU A 78 -3.04 -5.28 10.85
C LEU A 78 -2.70 -4.05 11.67
N ARG A 79 -1.62 -4.13 12.46
CA ARG A 79 -1.13 -2.96 13.18
C ARG A 79 -0.51 -1.96 12.21
N VAL A 80 -1.11 -0.79 12.10
CA VAL A 80 -0.65 0.34 11.28
C VAL A 80 -0.39 1.53 12.20
N SER A 81 0.73 2.21 11.97
CA SER A 81 1.25 3.33 12.75
C SER A 81 1.55 4.52 11.82
N PRO A 82 1.66 5.74 12.38
CA PRO A 82 2.25 6.86 11.64
C PRO A 82 3.62 6.46 11.08
N GLY A 83 3.89 6.81 9.82
CA GLY A 83 5.10 6.40 9.08
C GLY A 83 4.90 5.19 8.16
N ASP A 84 3.84 4.40 8.34
CA ASP A 84 3.55 3.27 7.45
C ASP A 84 2.83 3.69 6.17
N SER A 85 2.25 4.88 6.11
CA SER A 85 1.57 5.38 4.92
C SER A 85 2.52 5.33 3.71
N GLY A 86 2.08 4.71 2.62
CA GLY A 86 2.92 4.43 1.46
C GLY A 86 3.66 3.09 1.48
N SER A 87 3.61 2.34 2.59
CA SER A 87 4.26 1.03 2.69
C SER A 87 3.53 -0.02 1.85
N PRO A 88 4.25 -0.88 1.11
CA PRO A 88 3.64 -1.96 0.35
C PRO A 88 3.16 -3.10 1.25
N VAL A 89 2.11 -3.78 0.82
CA VAL A 89 1.55 -4.97 1.49
C VAL A 89 1.46 -6.13 0.50
N PHE A 90 1.93 -7.30 0.93
CA PHE A 90 2.03 -8.50 0.10
C PHE A 90 1.17 -9.65 0.63
N ASP A 91 0.81 -10.59 -0.24
CA ASP A 91 0.28 -11.90 0.14
C ASP A 91 1.39 -12.87 0.57
N SER A 92 1.03 -14.11 0.92
CA SER A 92 2.00 -15.15 1.31
C SER A 92 2.95 -15.58 0.21
N ASP A 93 2.64 -15.28 -1.05
CA ASP A 93 3.43 -15.64 -2.21
C ASP A 93 4.31 -14.47 -2.67
N GLY A 94 4.38 -13.38 -1.89
CA GLY A 94 5.16 -12.19 -2.20
C GLY A 94 4.55 -11.33 -3.30
N ARG A 95 3.27 -11.50 -3.64
CA ARG A 95 2.59 -10.66 -4.63
C ARG A 95 2.02 -9.42 -3.97
N LEU A 96 2.20 -8.26 -4.61
CA LEU A 96 1.67 -6.99 -4.09
C LEU A 96 0.14 -7.04 -4.06
N VAL A 97 -0.46 -6.74 -2.91
CA VAL A 97 -1.91 -6.65 -2.69
C VAL A 97 -2.39 -5.20 -2.72
N GLY A 98 -1.58 -4.30 -2.19
CA GLY A 98 -1.92 -2.88 -2.10
C GLY A 98 -0.89 -2.09 -1.31
N MET A 99 -1.26 -0.86 -0.95
CA MET A 99 -0.40 0.07 -0.23
C MET A 99 -1.13 0.67 0.96
N VAL A 100 -0.46 0.86 2.09
CA VAL A 100 -1.09 1.46 3.27
C VAL A 100 -1.49 2.89 3.01
N LYS A 101 -2.78 3.18 3.21
CA LYS A 101 -3.29 4.54 3.32
C LYS A 101 -3.12 5.06 4.75
N GLY A 102 -3.53 4.25 5.71
CA GLY A 102 -3.50 4.59 7.13
C GLY A 102 -4.37 3.65 7.97
N ARG A 103 -4.88 4.16 9.09
CA ARG A 103 -5.65 3.39 10.08
C ARG A 103 -6.94 4.10 10.47
N PHE A 104 -7.87 3.33 11.03
CA PHE A 104 -9.05 3.90 11.67
C PHE A 104 -8.66 4.68 12.93
N ARG A 105 -9.19 5.90 13.10
CA ARG A 105 -8.96 6.71 14.31
C ARG A 105 -9.67 6.06 15.49
N GLY A 106 -8.93 5.74 16.56
CA GLY A 106 -9.44 5.05 17.74
C GLY A 106 -8.96 3.61 17.90
N THR A 107 -8.31 3.02 16.90
CA THR A 107 -7.62 1.72 17.06
C THR A 107 -6.29 1.70 16.29
N GLY A 108 -5.31 0.96 16.82
CA GLY A 108 -4.04 0.69 16.15
C GLY A 108 -4.06 -0.53 15.23
N THR A 109 -5.11 -1.36 15.29
CA THR A 109 -5.15 -2.70 14.68
C THR A 109 -6.07 -2.85 13.46
N ARG A 110 -6.77 -1.77 13.08
CA ARG A 110 -7.60 -1.71 11.87
C ARG A 110 -6.98 -0.75 10.86
N GLY A 111 -6.36 -1.32 9.84
CA GLY A 111 -5.71 -0.60 8.74
C GLY A 111 -6.60 -0.50 7.50
N PHE A 112 -6.23 0.42 6.61
CA PHE A 112 -6.81 0.56 5.28
C PHE A 112 -5.73 0.55 4.22
N LEU A 113 -5.92 -0.27 3.20
CA LEU A 113 -5.03 -0.33 2.04
C LEU A 113 -5.72 0.25 0.81
N ILE A 114 -4.97 1.02 0.03
CA ILE A 114 -5.31 1.34 -1.35
C ILE A 114 -5.15 0.05 -2.16
N PRO A 115 -6.21 -0.43 -2.85
CA PRO A 115 -6.15 -1.65 -3.65
C PRO A 115 -5.14 -1.54 -4.79
N LEU A 116 -4.50 -2.67 -5.15
CA LEU A 116 -3.60 -2.75 -6.30
C LEU A 116 -4.22 -2.17 -7.58
N ASP A 117 -5.48 -2.48 -7.87
CA ASP A 117 -6.14 -1.98 -9.09
C ASP A 117 -6.23 -0.46 -9.11
N THR A 118 -6.46 0.18 -7.95
CA THR A 118 -6.44 1.65 -7.85
C THR A 118 -5.05 2.24 -8.11
N ILE A 119 -3.98 1.54 -7.67
CA ILE A 119 -2.59 1.94 -7.95
C ILE A 119 -2.29 1.78 -9.44
N ARG A 120 -2.72 0.67 -10.06
CA ARG A 120 -2.56 0.43 -11.49
C ARG A 120 -3.31 1.45 -12.34
N ASP A 121 -4.54 1.79 -11.97
CA ASP A 121 -5.33 2.82 -12.64
C ASP A 121 -4.73 4.22 -12.51
N PHE A 122 -4.04 4.49 -11.40
CA PHE A 122 -3.31 5.73 -11.20
C PHE A 122 -2.09 5.82 -12.12
N LEU A 123 -1.31 4.73 -12.24
CA LEU A 123 -0.11 4.68 -13.09
C LEU A 123 -0.42 4.53 -14.59
N GLY A 124 -1.52 3.87 -14.94
CA GLY A 124 -1.95 3.66 -16.33
C GLY A 124 -2.40 4.95 -17.04
N LYS A 125 -2.63 6.03 -16.29
CA LYS A 125 -2.93 7.35 -16.85
C LYS A 125 -1.69 8.13 -17.30
N ASP A 126 -0.48 7.66 -16.96
CA ASP A 126 0.79 8.23 -17.45
C ASP A 126 1.24 7.62 -18.79
N GLY A 127 0.34 6.95 -19.51
CA GLY A 127 0.55 6.39 -20.85
C GLY A 127 -0.15 7.13 -21.99
N GLN A 128 -0.76 8.30 -21.73
CA GLN A 128 -1.32 9.21 -22.74
C GLN A 128 -0.81 10.64 -22.52
#